data_AF-A0A7X4BK62-F1
#
_entry.id   AF-A0A7X4BK62-F1
#
_cell.length_a   1.000
_cell.length_b   1.000
_cell.length_c   1.000
_cell.angle_alpha   90.00
_cell.angle_beta   90.00
_cell.angle_gamma   90.00
#
_symmetry.space_group_name_H-M   'P 1'
#
loop_
_entity.id
_entity.type
_entity.pdbx_description
1 polymer ?
#
loop_
_entity_poly.entity_id
_entity_poly.type
_entity_poly.pdbx_seq_one_letter_code
_entity_poly.pdbx_strand_id
1 'polypeptide(L)'
;MTSSEKSRLAVLVGAFVTVFLAELGDKTQLATLMLAAQSGHPWQVFLGAGAALMTSSLLGVLLGQWLGRVLPTNLVKQGAGALMVGLGLFFCVKFYAVL
;
A
#
# COMPACT_ATOMS: atom_id res chain seq x y z
N MET A 1 16.64 -11.77 -25.83
CA MET A 1 15.54 -11.20 -25.01
C MET A 1 14.27 -11.26 -25.84
N THR A 2 13.33 -12.11 -25.45
CA THR A 2 12.08 -12.38 -26.21
C THR A 2 11.06 -11.24 -26.00
N SER A 3 10.11 -11.04 -26.92
CA SER A 3 9.07 -10.00 -26.78
C SER A 3 8.23 -10.15 -25.50
N SER A 4 8.07 -11.38 -25.01
CA SER A 4 7.39 -11.70 -23.73
C SER A 4 8.17 -11.19 -22.51
N GLU A 5 9.50 -11.25 -22.55
CA GLU A 5 10.38 -10.82 -21.45
C GLU A 5 10.31 -9.29 -21.25
N LYS A 6 10.29 -8.52 -22.34
CA LYS A 6 10.11 -7.05 -22.28
C LYS A 6 8.77 -6.66 -21.66
N SER A 7 7.69 -7.39 -21.96
CA SER A 7 6.37 -7.12 -21.38
C SER A 7 6.32 -7.40 -19.87
N ARG A 8 6.94 -8.49 -19.41
CA ARG A 8 7.03 -8.81 -17.97
C ARG A 8 7.83 -7.77 -17.20
N LEU A 9 8.97 -7.35 -17.75
CA LEU A 9 9.79 -6.29 -17.15
C LEU A 9 9.03 -4.96 -17.10
N ALA A 10 8.30 -4.61 -18.16
CA ALA A 10 7.48 -3.40 -18.18
C ALA A 10 6.39 -3.41 -17.10
N VAL A 11 5.72 -4.55 -16.88
CA VAL A 11 4.72 -4.70 -15.81
C VAL A 11 5.37 -4.59 -14.44
N LEU A 12 6.53 -5.22 -14.21
CA LEU A 12 7.21 -5.20 -12.92
C LEU A 12 7.72 -3.79 -12.58
N VAL A 13 8.37 -3.13 -13.53
CA VAL A 13 8.86 -1.75 -13.36
C VAL A 13 7.68 -0.79 -13.19
N GLY A 14 6.62 -0.93 -13.98
CA GLY A 14 5.42 -0.10 -13.86
C GLY A 14 4.79 -0.23 -12.47
N ALA A 15 4.53 -1.45 -12.02
CA ALA A 15 3.98 -1.70 -10.69
C ALA A 15 4.90 -1.18 -9.58
N PHE A 16 6.20 -1.43 -9.67
CA PHE A 16 7.18 -0.94 -8.70
C PHE A 16 7.16 0.59 -8.62
N VAL A 17 7.27 1.28 -9.75
CA VAL A 17 7.29 2.75 -9.79
C VAL A 17 5.98 3.33 -9.27
N THR A 18 4.82 2.78 -9.68
CA THR A 18 3.52 3.27 -9.22
C THR A 18 3.36 3.11 -7.71
N VAL A 19 3.69 1.94 -7.15
CA VAL A 19 3.59 1.70 -5.70
C VAL A 19 4.63 2.52 -4.95
N PHE A 20 5.87 2.60 -5.45
CA PHE A 20 6.92 3.39 -4.83
C PHE A 20 6.53 4.87 -4.74
N LEU A 21 6.03 5.47 -5.82
CA LEU A 21 5.55 6.84 -5.80
C LEU A 21 4.33 7.04 -4.88
N ALA A 22 3.42 6.06 -4.81
CA ALA A 22 2.26 6.12 -3.94
C ALA A 22 2.62 6.05 -2.44
N GLU A 23 3.67 5.31 -2.10
CA GLU A 23 4.11 5.06 -0.71
C GLU A 23 5.22 6.02 -0.23
N LEU A 24 5.81 6.82 -1.13
CA LEU A 24 6.87 7.77 -0.79
C LEU A 24 6.37 8.83 0.20
N GLY A 25 7.03 8.92 1.36
CA GLY A 25 6.68 9.89 2.40
C GLY A 25 5.48 9.50 3.24
N ASP A 26 5.04 8.24 3.20
CA ASP A 26 3.97 7.77 4.07
C ASP A 26 4.40 7.80 5.55
N LYS A 27 3.40 7.91 6.43
CA LYS A 27 3.55 7.92 7.89
C LYS A 27 4.28 6.68 8.40
N THR A 28 4.13 5.54 7.74
CA THR A 28 4.88 4.32 8.09
C THR A 28 6.39 4.51 7.90
N GLN A 29 6.83 5.23 6.86
CA GLN A 29 8.25 5.52 6.64
C GLN A 29 8.82 6.39 7.76
N LEU A 30 8.11 7.45 8.17
CA LEU A 30 8.52 8.28 9.30
C LEU A 30 8.56 7.48 10.61
N ALA A 31 7.56 6.62 10.86
CA ALA A 31 7.55 5.76 12.04
C ALA A 31 8.75 4.79 12.05
N THR A 32 9.08 4.17 10.91
CA THR A 32 10.24 3.28 10.80
C THR A 32 11.56 4.01 10.98
N LEU A 33 11.69 5.25 10.47
CA LEU A 33 12.87 6.08 10.66
C LEU A 33 13.05 6.45 12.13
N MET A 34 11.97 6.84 12.82
CA MET A 34 12.01 7.14 14.26
C MET A 34 12.36 5.89 15.08
N LEU A 35 11.79 4.73 14.73
CA LEU A 35 12.11 3.47 15.40
C LEU A 35 13.57 3.06 15.17
N ALA A 36 14.11 3.27 13.96
CA ALA A 36 15.51 3.04 13.66
C ALA A 36 16.43 3.98 14.46
N ALA A 37 16.05 5.25 14.59
CA ALA A 37 16.78 6.24 15.37
C ALA A 37 16.77 5.92 16.88
N GLN A 38 15.65 5.43 17.42
CA GLN A 38 15.49 5.16 18.84
C GLN A 38 16.05 3.79 19.28
N SER A 39 15.98 2.77 18.42
CA SER A 39 16.40 1.41 18.75
C SER A 39 17.93 1.22 18.80
N GLY A 40 18.70 2.10 18.17
CA GLY A 40 20.15 1.94 18.01
C GLY A 40 20.57 0.78 17.08
N HIS A 41 19.61 0.06 16.49
CA HIS A 41 19.82 -1.13 15.64
C HIS A 41 19.13 -0.96 14.27
N PRO A 42 19.62 -0.04 13.42
CA PRO A 42 18.94 0.34 12.18
C PRO A 42 18.75 -0.83 11.21
N TRP A 43 19.68 -1.80 11.19
CA TRP A 43 19.58 -2.96 10.30
C TRP A 43 18.44 -3.91 10.70
N GLN A 44 18.20 -4.10 11.99
CA GLN A 44 17.11 -4.94 12.48
C GLN A 44 15.75 -4.30 12.17
N VAL A 45 15.65 -2.97 12.33
CA VAL A 45 14.44 -2.22 11.97
C VAL A 45 14.21 -2.26 10.46
N PHE A 46 15.26 -2.11 9.65
CA PHE A 46 15.15 -2.22 8.20
C PHE A 46 14.61 -3.59 7.77
N LEU A 47 15.17 -4.68 8.30
CA LEU A 47 14.71 -6.04 7.97
C LEU A 47 13.28 -6.29 8.46
N GLY A 48 12.95 -5.86 9.68
CA GLY A 48 11.61 -6.03 10.24
C GLY A 48 10.55 -5.24 9.48
N ALA A 49 10.80 -3.95 9.22
CA ALA A 49 9.90 -3.09 8.46
C ALA A 49 9.77 -3.55 7.00
N GLY A 50 10.88 -3.95 6.37
CA GLY A 50 10.89 -4.50 5.02
C GLY A 50 10.09 -5.81 4.93
N ALA A 51 10.28 -6.73 5.87
CA ALA A 51 9.51 -7.97 5.93
C ALA A 51 8.02 -7.73 6.17
N ALA A 52 7.68 -6.77 7.04
CA ALA A 52 6.29 -6.36 7.28
C ALA A 52 5.65 -5.79 6.00
N LEU A 53 6.35 -4.91 5.29
CA LEU A 53 5.87 -4.33 4.03
C LEU A 53 5.68 -5.39 2.95
N MET A 54 6.65 -6.30 2.77
CA MET A 54 6.56 -7.41 1.81
C MET A 54 5.38 -8.33 2.15
N THR A 55 5.22 -8.69 3.42
CA THR A 55 4.14 -9.57 3.87
C THR A 55 2.77 -8.91 3.68
N SER A 56 2.63 -7.65 4.06
CA SER A 56 1.40 -6.88 3.89
C SER A 56 1.03 -6.75 2.41
N SER A 57 2.01 -6.43 1.56
CA SER A 57 1.80 -6.32 0.11
C SER A 57 1.38 -7.66 -0.51
N LEU A 58 2.03 -8.75 -0.11
CA LEU A 58 1.69 -10.10 -0.58
C LEU A 58 0.26 -10.48 -0.18
N LEU A 59 -0.12 -10.24 1.08
CA LEU A 59 -1.48 -10.48 1.55
C LEU A 59 -2.49 -9.62 0.79
N GLY A 60 -2.19 -8.34 0.55
CA GLY A 60 -3.03 -7.44 -0.23
C GLY A 60 -3.26 -7.93 -1.66
N VAL A 61 -2.21 -8.40 -2.34
CA VAL A 61 -2.31 -8.96 -3.70
C VAL A 61 -3.12 -10.26 -3.71
N LEU A 62 -2.88 -11.17 -2.76
CA LEU A 62 -3.62 -12.43 -2.67
C LEU A 62 -5.11 -12.21 -2.41
N LEU A 63 -5.44 -11.33 -1.45
CA LEU A 63 -6.82 -10.97 -1.13
C LEU A 63 -7.47 -10.24 -2.30
N GLY A 64 -6.77 -9.29 -2.94
CA GLY A 64 -7.28 -8.58 -4.11
C GLY A 64 -7.55 -9.52 -5.29
N GLN A 65 -6.66 -10.49 -5.54
CA GLN A 65 -6.86 -11.50 -6.58
C GLN A 65 -8.05 -12.41 -6.26
N TRP A 66 -8.19 -12.84 -5.00
CA TRP A 66 -9.33 -13.65 -4.57
C TRP A 66 -10.65 -12.88 -4.72
N LEU A 67 -10.68 -11.63 -4.24
CA LEU A 67 -11.86 -10.78 -4.31
C LEU A 67 -12.27 -10.49 -5.75
N GLY A 68 -11.31 -10.27 -6.65
CA GLY A 68 -11.56 -10.06 -8.08
C GLY A 68 -12.11 -11.28 -8.82
N ARG A 69 -11.99 -12.49 -8.25
CA ARG A 69 -12.64 -13.71 -8.79
C ARG A 69 -14.08 -13.87 -8.30
N VAL A 70 -14.37 -13.38 -7.10
CA VAL A 70 -15.69 -13.57 -6.45
C VAL A 70 -16.64 -12.41 -6.78
N LEU A 71 -16.12 -11.18 -6.87
CA LEU A 71 -16.93 -9.97 -7.08
C LEU A 71 -16.73 -9.39 -8.48
N PRO A 72 -17.80 -8.88 -9.12
CA PRO A 72 -17.68 -8.13 -10.36
C PRO A 72 -16.93 -6.81 -10.13
N THR A 73 -16.02 -6.47 -11.06
CA THR A 73 -15.12 -5.31 -10.98
C THR A 73 -15.84 -3.97 -10.73
N ASN A 74 -17.08 -3.84 -11.21
CA ASN A 74 -17.89 -2.64 -11.02
C ASN A 74 -18.26 -2.42 -9.55
N LEU A 75 -18.64 -3.48 -8.82
CA LEU A 75 -18.98 -3.40 -7.40
C LEU A 75 -17.74 -3.09 -6.55
N VAL A 76 -16.59 -3.67 -6.91
CA VAL A 76 -15.32 -3.37 -6.22
C VAL A 76 -14.94 -1.90 -6.37
N LYS A 77 -15.03 -1.35 -7.60
CA LYS A 77 -14.74 0.08 -7.85
C LYS A 77 -15.71 1.00 -7.12
N GLN A 78 -17.01 0.74 -7.22
CA GLN A 78 -18.03 1.56 -6.56
C GLN A 78 -17.91 1.49 -5.03
N GLY A 79 -17.67 0.30 -4.49
CA GLY A 79 -17.46 0.08 -3.06
C GLY A 79 -16.22 0.80 -2.55
N ALA A 80 -15.09 0.70 -3.26
CA ALA A 80 -13.87 1.42 -2.90
C ALA A 80 -14.08 2.95 -2.89
N GLY A 81 -14.75 3.49 -3.91
CA GLY A 81 -15.06 4.92 -3.99
C GLY A 81 -16.00 5.40 -2.87
N ALA A 82 -17.09 4.66 -2.63
CA ALA A 82 -18.04 4.97 -1.56
C ALA A 82 -17.39 4.92 -0.17
N LEU A 83 -16.54 3.91 0.07
CA LEU A 83 -15.79 3.76 1.31
C LEU A 83 -14.78 4.91 1.50
N MET A 84 -14.10 5.33 0.43
CA MET A 84 -13.16 6.46 0.47
C MET A 84 -13.86 7.78 0.80
N VAL A 85 -15.01 8.05 0.17
CA VAL A 85 -15.83 9.25 0.47
C VAL A 85 -16.38 9.19 1.90
N GLY A 86 -16.89 8.03 2.32
CA GLY A 86 -17.41 7.83 3.67
C GLY A 86 -16.35 8.05 4.75
N LEU A 87 -15.15 7.48 4.57
CA LEU A 87 -14.01 7.72 5.47
C LEU A 87 -13.60 9.20 5.47
N GLY A 88 -13.53 9.83 4.29
CA GLY A 88 -13.19 11.26 4.18
C GLY A 88 -14.18 12.15 4.94
N LEU A 89 -15.49 11.89 4.79
CA LEU A 89 -16.53 12.61 5.53
C LEU A 89 -16.44 12.34 7.04
N PHE A 90 -16.22 11.10 7.45
CA PHE A 90 -16.05 10.75 8.85
C PHE A 90 -14.86 11.49 9.49
N PHE A 91 -13.71 11.49 8.83
CA PHE A 91 -12.54 12.25 9.30
C PHE A 91 -12.80 13.76 9.33
N CYS A 92 -13.53 14.30 8.35
CA CYS A 92 -13.91 15.72 8.32
C CYS A 92 -14.78 16.12 9.52
N VAL A 93 -15.83 15.34 9.81
CA VAL A 93 -16.72 15.58 10.97
C VAL A 93 -15.94 15.44 12.27
N LYS A 94 -15.13 14.39 12.40
CA LYS A 94 -14.29 14.13 13.58
C LYS A 94 -13.29 15.28 13.81
N PHE A 95 -12.72 15.82 12.75
CA PHE A 95 -11.81 16.96 12.81
C PHE A 95 -12.54 18.25 13.24
N TYR A 96 -13.72 18.52 12.67
CA TYR A 96 -14.55 19.67 13.05
C TYR A 96 -15.02 19.61 14.52
N ALA A 97 -15.32 18.42 15.04
CA ALA A 97 -15.76 18.23 16.42
C ALA A 97 -14.63 18.29 17.47
N VAL A 98 -13.36 18.26 17.03
CA VAL A 98 -12.16 18.37 17.90
C VAL A 98 -11.64 19.81 17.97
N LEU A 99 -12.00 20.66 17.01
CA LEU A 99 -11.80 22.11 17.06
C LEU A 99 -12.82 22.79 17.99
#